data_AF-A0A821HE40-F1
#
_entry.id   AF-A0A821HE40-F1
#
_cell.length_a   1.000
_cell.length_b   1.000
_cell.length_c   1.000
_cell.angle_alpha   90.00
_cell.angle_beta   90.00
_cell.angle_gamma   90.00
#
_symmetry.space_group_name_H-M   'P 1'
#
loop_
_entity.id
_entity.type
_entity.pdbx_description
1 polymer ?
#
loop_
_entity_poly.entity_id
_entity_poly.type
_entity_poly.pdbx_seq_one_letter_code
_entity_poly.pdbx_strand_id
1 'polypeptide(L)'
;TKLNPEKVKRLLFTSGKHYYTLNEERDKRKRDDIAIIRLEELCPIPADELRQEIKKYKNAKEFIWCQEEHRNQAAWFFVKPRFENVIGIH
;
A
#
# COMPACT_ATOMS: atom_id res chain seq x y z
N THR A 1 6.50 -7.38 -13.52
CA THR A 1 7.59 -8.21 -12.95
C THR A 1 7.12 -8.81 -11.64
N LYS A 2 7.21 -10.12 -11.46
CA LYS A 2 6.76 -10.80 -10.23
C LYS A 2 7.79 -10.53 -9.12
N LEU A 3 7.42 -9.79 -8.07
CA LEU A 3 8.28 -9.54 -6.92
C LEU A 3 8.49 -10.83 -6.11
N ASN A 4 9.67 -11.01 -5.52
CA ASN A 4 9.86 -12.00 -4.47
C ASN A 4 9.35 -11.41 -3.14
N PRO A 5 8.28 -11.95 -2.53
CA PRO A 5 7.72 -11.41 -1.29
C PRO A 5 8.71 -11.35 -0.12
N GLU A 6 9.72 -12.21 -0.10
CA GLU A 6 10.75 -12.23 0.95
C GLU A 6 11.71 -11.03 0.89
N LYS A 7 11.86 -10.41 -0.29
CA LYS A 7 12.73 -9.22 -0.42
C LYS A 7 12.03 -7.93 -0.04
N VAL A 8 10.70 -7.94 0.02
CA VAL A 8 9.89 -6.75 0.25
C VAL A 8 10.03 -6.29 1.71
N LYS A 9 10.43 -5.03 1.86
CA LYS A 9 10.61 -4.33 3.15
C LYS A 9 9.56 -3.25 3.37
N ARG A 10 8.96 -2.75 2.29
CA ARG A 10 8.00 -1.63 2.32
C ARG A 10 6.78 -1.93 1.48
N LEU A 11 5.60 -1.67 2.04
CA LEU A 11 4.32 -1.74 1.35
C LEU A 11 3.79 -0.34 1.11
N LEU A 12 3.65 0.03 -0.15
CA LEU A 12 2.98 1.26 -0.57
C LEU A 12 1.54 0.93 -0.90
N PHE A 13 0.61 1.65 -0.33
CA PHE A 13 -0.81 1.57 -0.60
C PHE A 13 -1.24 2.79 -1.37
N THR A 14 -2.08 2.60 -2.37
CA THR A 14 -2.63 3.70 -3.18
C THR A 14 -4.01 3.33 -3.68
N SER A 15 -4.72 4.27 -4.28
CA SER A 15 -6.01 4.05 -4.92
C SER A 15 -6.05 4.69 -6.30
N GLY A 16 -6.80 4.09 -7.22
CA GLY A 16 -7.00 4.60 -8.57
C GLY A 16 -5.72 4.65 -9.42
N LYS A 17 -5.69 5.63 -10.34
CA LYS A 17 -4.67 5.71 -11.41
C LYS A 17 -3.25 5.96 -10.92
N HIS A 18 -3.06 6.49 -9.71
CA HIS A 18 -1.73 6.83 -9.20
C HIS A 18 -0.81 5.61 -9.09
N TYR A 19 -1.40 4.41 -8.96
CA TYR A 19 -0.68 3.15 -9.06
C TYR A 19 0.24 3.04 -10.28
N TYR A 20 -0.21 3.47 -11.45
CA TYR A 20 0.58 3.30 -12.68
C TYR A 20 1.86 4.13 -12.62
N THR A 21 1.76 5.37 -12.13
CA THR A 21 2.90 6.25 -11.87
C THR A 21 3.88 5.61 -10.88
N LEU A 22 3.37 5.09 -9.76
CA LEU A 22 4.23 4.43 -8.75
C LEU A 22 4.89 3.16 -9.27
N ASN A 23 4.15 2.33 -10.03
CA ASN A 23 4.68 1.09 -10.59
C ASN A 23 5.76 1.37 -11.64
N GLU A 24 5.52 2.33 -12.53
CA GLU A 24 6.51 2.76 -13.52
C GLU A 24 7.79 3.27 -12.85
N GLU A 25 7.67 4.12 -11.82
CA GLU A 25 8.82 4.62 -11.08
C GLU A 25 9.57 3.52 -10.32
N ARG A 26 8.85 2.55 -9.73
CA ARG A 26 9.47 1.40 -9.09
C ARG A 26 10.28 0.56 -10.09
N ASP A 27 9.71 0.31 -11.27
CA ASP A 27 10.33 -0.50 -12.31
C ASP A 27 11.55 0.24 -12.92
N LYS A 28 11.45 1.54 -13.19
CA LYS A 28 12.59 2.40 -13.61
C LYS A 28 13.75 2.34 -12.62
N ARG A 29 13.44 2.41 -11.33
CA ARG A 29 14.43 2.34 -10.24
C ARG A 29 14.85 0.91 -9.89
N LYS A 30 14.31 -0.10 -10.57
CA LYS A 30 14.57 -1.53 -10.36
C LYS A 30 14.46 -1.96 -8.89
N ARG A 31 13.46 -1.43 -8.18
CA ARG A 31 13.25 -1.73 -6.75
C ARG A 31 12.47 -3.04 -6.59
N ASP A 32 13.08 -4.03 -5.96
CA ASP A 32 12.46 -5.31 -5.61
C ASP A 32 12.09 -5.42 -4.12
N ASP A 33 12.40 -4.40 -3.33
CA ASP A 33 12.10 -4.31 -1.89
C ASP A 33 10.78 -3.58 -1.59
N ILE A 34 10.07 -3.11 -2.63
CA ILE A 34 8.82 -2.35 -2.49
C ILE A 34 7.70 -3.08 -3.22
N ALA A 35 6.63 -3.43 -2.49
CA ALA A 35 5.38 -3.83 -3.11
C ALA A 35 4.39 -2.66 -3.10
N ILE A 36 3.62 -2.54 -4.18
CA ILE A 36 2.58 -1.51 -4.33
C ILE A 36 1.24 -2.24 -4.36
N ILE A 37 0.38 -1.93 -3.40
CA ILE A 37 -0.94 -2.53 -3.21
C ILE A 37 -1.99 -1.47 -3.56
N ARG A 38 -2.93 -1.83 -4.43
CA ARG A 38 -4.07 -0.97 -4.75
C ARG A 38 -5.24 -1.29 -3.84
N LEU A 39 -5.81 -0.25 -3.25
CA LEU A 39 -7.05 -0.32 -2.50
C LEU A 39 -8.16 0.32 -3.35
N GLU A 40 -8.88 -0.52 -4.10
CA GLU A 40 -9.96 -0.09 -5.01
C GLU A 40 -11.26 0.19 -4.25
N GLU A 41 -11.50 -0.54 -3.16
CA GLU A 41 -12.66 -0.33 -2.29
C GLU A 41 -12.21 0.35 -0.99
N LEU A 42 -12.61 1.61 -0.82
CA LEU A 42 -12.31 2.37 0.39
C LEU A 42 -13.40 2.18 1.45
N CYS A 43 -14.67 2.03 1.07
CA CYS A 43 -15.75 1.92 2.04
C CYS A 43 -16.80 0.88 1.62
N PRO A 44 -17.01 -0.20 2.41
CA PRO A 44 -16.26 -0.55 3.63
C PRO A 44 -14.79 -0.89 3.33
N ILE A 45 -13.89 -0.75 4.32
CA ILE A 45 -12.51 -1.23 4.12
C ILE A 45 -12.49 -2.76 4.15
N PRO A 46 -11.91 -3.42 3.12
CA PRO A 46 -11.78 -4.87 3.07
C PRO A 46 -10.66 -5.36 4.00
N ALA A 47 -10.91 -5.34 5.31
CA ALA A 47 -9.88 -5.60 6.32
C ALA A 47 -9.24 -6.99 6.22
N ASP A 48 -10.02 -8.03 5.92
CA ASP A 48 -9.51 -9.40 5.88
C ASP A 48 -8.65 -9.66 4.64
N GLU A 49 -9.08 -9.15 3.48
CA GLU A 49 -8.31 -9.21 2.24
C GLU A 49 -7.01 -8.41 2.38
N LEU A 50 -7.07 -7.22 2.98
CA LEU A 50 -5.89 -6.40 3.23
C LEU A 50 -4.89 -7.12 4.14
N ARG A 51 -5.37 -7.78 5.22
CA ARG A 51 -4.52 -8.60 6.09
C ARG A 51 -3.91 -9.79 5.36
N GLN A 52 -4.68 -10.48 4.53
CA GLN A 52 -4.18 -11.61 3.74
C GLN A 52 -3.11 -11.16 2.73
N GLU A 53 -3.29 -10.01 2.09
CA GLU A 53 -2.31 -9.43 1.18
C GLU A 53 -1.02 -9.04 1.90
N ILE A 54 -1.13 -8.35 3.04
CA ILE A 54 0.01 -7.96 3.87
C ILE A 54 0.80 -9.18 4.35
N LYS A 55 0.12 -10.26 4.77
CA LYS A 55 0.75 -11.50 5.26
C LYS A 55 1.68 -12.16 4.24
N LYS A 56 1.54 -11.87 2.94
CA LYS A 56 2.45 -12.36 1.91
C LYS A 56 3.86 -11.78 2.06
N TYR A 57 3.99 -10.58 2.64
CA TYR A 57 5.24 -9.82 2.74
C TYR A 57 5.75 -9.79 4.18
N LYS A 58 6.19 -10.94 4.70
CA LYS A 58 6.57 -11.12 6.12
C LYS A 58 7.72 -10.21 6.60
N ASN A 59 8.56 -9.75 5.69
CA ASN A 59 9.71 -8.89 6.00
C ASN A 59 9.38 -7.39 5.90
N ALA A 60 8.14 -7.04 5.52
CA ALA A 60 7.72 -5.66 5.43
C ALA A 60 7.53 -5.05 6.82
N LYS A 61 8.17 -3.90 7.05
CA LYS A 61 8.09 -3.15 8.32
C LYS A 61 7.55 -1.74 8.14
N GLU A 62 7.52 -1.25 6.90
CA GLU A 62 7.04 0.09 6.58
C GLU A 62 5.77 -0.01 5.73
N PHE A 63 4.75 0.75 6.13
CA PHE A 63 3.44 0.78 5.50
C PHE A 63 3.11 2.24 5.18
N ILE A 64 2.99 2.56 3.89
CA ILE A 64 2.95 3.93 3.41
C ILE A 64 1.70 4.11 2.56
N TRP A 65 0.85 5.09 2.88
CA TRP A 65 -0.22 5.53 1.98
C TRP A 65 0.29 6.59 1.01
N CYS A 66 0.06 6.41 -0.28
CA CYS A 66 0.50 7.30 -1.34
C CYS A 66 -0.68 7.71 -2.22
N GLN A 67 -0.86 9.02 -2.39
CA GLN A 67 -1.93 9.64 -3.17
C GLN A 67 -1.38 10.87 -3.90
N GLU A 68 -2.01 11.24 -5.02
CA GLU A 68 -1.66 12.47 -5.77
C GLU A 68 -2.24 13.70 -5.07
N GLU A 69 -3.39 13.53 -4.43
CA GLU A 69 -4.13 14.60 -3.78
C GLU A 69 -3.42 15.08 -2.51
N HIS A 70 -3.63 16.36 -2.18
CA HIS A 70 -3.11 16.93 -0.93
C HIS A 70 -3.57 16.14 0.29
N ARG A 71 -2.76 16.15 1.34
CA ARG A 71 -3.01 15.38 2.59
C ARG A 71 -4.37 15.65 3.22
N ASN A 72 -4.89 16.86 3.09
CA ASN A 72 -6.20 17.24 3.64
C ASN A 72 -7.39 16.89 2.73
N GLN A 73 -7.15 16.17 1.62
CA GLN A 73 -8.14 15.80 0.62
C GLN A 73 -8.18 14.28 0.42
N ALA A 74 -9.20 13.85 -0.33
CA ALA A 74 -9.42 12.47 -0.74
C ALA A 74 -9.47 11.51 0.47
N ALA A 75 -8.78 10.39 0.35
CA ALA A 75 -8.95 9.24 1.22
C ALA A 75 -8.14 9.32 2.53
N TRP A 76 -7.16 10.23 2.66
CA TRP A 76 -6.19 10.19 3.76
C TRP A 76 -6.84 10.13 5.15
N PHE A 77 -7.74 11.06 5.47
CA PHE A 77 -8.40 11.09 6.78
C PHE A 77 -9.33 9.90 7.02
N PHE A 78 -9.85 9.30 5.95
CA PHE A 78 -10.69 8.12 6.05
C PHE A 78 -9.83 6.85 6.26
N VAL A 79 -8.74 6.71 5.52
CA VAL A 79 -7.91 5.50 5.47
C VAL A 79 -7.01 5.41 6.70
N LYS A 80 -6.39 6.52 7.12
CA LYS A 80 -5.41 6.54 8.23
C LYS A 80 -5.88 5.78 9.48
N PRO A 81 -7.00 6.14 10.13
CA PRO A 81 -7.42 5.47 11.37
C PRO A 81 -7.79 4.00 11.16
N ARG A 82 -8.27 3.64 9.97
CA ARG A 82 -8.64 2.26 9.67
C ARG A 82 -7.42 1.40 9.37
N PHE A 83 -6.40 1.96 8.73
CA PHE A 83 -5.13 1.28 8.51
C PHE A 83 -4.42 0.99 9.83
N GLU A 84 -4.42 1.95 10.76
CA GLU A 84 -3.89 1.75 12.12
C GLU A 84 -4.58 0.56 12.81
N ASN A 85 -5.92 0.46 12.71
CA ASN A 85 -6.68 -0.65 13.28
C ASN A 85 -6.45 -2.00 12.56
N VAL A 86 -6.30 -2.00 11.23
CA VAL A 86 -6.15 -3.24 10.45
C VAL A 86 -4.74 -3.80 10.54
N ILE A 87 -3.73 -2.93 10.51
CA ILE A 87 -2.31 -3.29 10.46
C ILE A 87 -1.71 -3.35 11.88
N GLY A 88 -2.34 -2.73 12.88
CA GLY A 88 -1.86 -2.73 14.26
C GLY A 88 -0.62 -1.86 14.47
N ILE A 89 -0.45 -0.83 13.64
CA ILE A 89 0.67 0.13 13.72
C ILE A 89 0.13 1.37 14.41
N HIS A 90 0.71 1.68 15.57
CA HIS A 90 0.53 2.95 16.28
C HIS A 90 1.69 3.89 15.94
#